data_AF-A0A1V5GFW1-F1
#
_entry.id   AF-A0A1V5GFW1-F1
#
_cell.length_a   1.000
_cell.length_b   1.000
_cell.length_c   1.000
_cell.angle_alpha   90.00
_cell.angle_beta   90.00
_cell.angle_gamma   90.00
#
_symmetry.space_group_name_H-M   'P 1'
#
loop_
_entity.id
_entity.type
_entity.pdbx_description
1 polymer ?
#
loop_
_entity_poly.entity_id
_entity_poly.type
_entity_poly.pdbx_seq_one_letter_code
_entity_poly.pdbx_strand_id
1 'polypeptide(L)' 'MTVRLSCDEGRTWPIARLIHPGPSAYSCLAALPNGEIGLLYEKGEGKLYERLSFARFPLDWLTAGADCE' A
#
# COMPACT_ATOMS: atom_id res chain seq x y z
N MET A 1 7.31 -2.57 3.78
CA MET A 1 6.26 -1.72 3.17
C MET A 1 4.88 -2.13 3.66
N THR A 2 4.15 -1.20 4.28
CA THR A 2 2.77 -1.40 4.77
C THR A 2 1.90 -0.28 4.25
N VAL A 3 0.74 -0.62 3.68
CA VAL A 3 -0.29 0.35 3.28
C VAL A 3 -1.34 0.42 4.38
N ARG A 4 -1.79 1.63 4.72
CA ARG A 4 -2.86 1.87 5.68
C ARG A 4 -3.98 2.66 5.03
N LEU A 5 -5.20 2.48 5.53
CA LEU A 5 -6.39 3.20 5.07
C LEU A 5 -7.03 3.94 6.25
N SER A 6 -7.48 5.15 5.98
CA SER A 6 -8.32 5.98 6.84
C SER A 6 -9.62 6.27 6.09
N CYS A 7 -10.73 6.18 6.82
CA CYS A 7 -12.07 6.52 6.33
C CYS A 7 -12.60 7.81 6.99
N ASP A 8 -11.83 8.41 7.91
CA ASP A 8 -12.23 9.54 8.76
C ASP A 8 -11.34 10.77 8.53
N GLU A 9 -11.07 11.06 7.25
CA GLU A 9 -10.24 12.19 6.80
C GLU A 9 -8.83 12.19 7.40
N GLY A 10 -8.24 11.01 7.60
CA GLY A 10 -6.88 10.85 8.09
C GLY A 10 -6.72 10.89 9.61
N ARG A 11 -7.83 10.94 10.38
CA ARG A 11 -7.78 10.97 11.86
C ARG A 11 -7.33 9.64 12.45
N THR A 12 -7.86 8.53 11.95
CA THR A 12 -7.49 7.16 12.38
C THR A 12 -7.15 6.28 11.17
N TRP A 13 -6.34 5.26 11.42
CA TRP A 13 -5.82 4.36 10.38
C TRP A 13 -5.93 2.89 10.81
N PRO A 14 -7.15 2.37 11.04
CA PRO A 14 -7.35 1.05 11.63
C PRO A 14 -6.98 -0.10 10.69
N ILE A 15 -7.04 0.12 9.37
CA ILE A 15 -6.75 -0.88 8.36
C ILE A 15 -5.26 -0.81 7.99
N ALA A 16 -4.59 -1.96 8.00
CA ALA A 16 -3.21 -2.12 7.57
C ALA A 16 -3.00 -3.42 6.78
N ARG A 17 -2.22 -3.35 5.69
CA ARG A 17 -1.77 -4.51 4.92
C ARG A 17 -0.29 -4.45 4.65
N LEU A 18 0.40 -5.54 4.96
CA LEU A 18 1.82 -5.70 4.66
C LEU A 18 1.98 -6.06 3.17
N ILE A 19 2.69 -5.21 2.43
CA ILE A 19 3.02 -5.44 1.01
C ILE A 19 4.38 -6.13 0.88
N HIS A 20 5.34 -5.75 1.72
CA HIS A 20 6.70 -6.31 1.70
C HIS A 20 7.28 -6.35 3.12
N PRO A 21 7.71 -7.50 3.64
CA PRO A 21 8.25 -7.62 5.00
C PRO A 21 9.69 -7.11 5.15
N GLY A 22 10.45 -7.01 4.05
CA GLY A 22 11.86 -6.62 4.08
C GLY A 22 12.09 -5.10 4.05
N PRO A 23 13.36 -4.67 3.94
CA PRO A 23 13.72 -3.27 3.78
C PRO A 23 12.89 -2.59 2.68
N SER A 24 12.36 -1.41 2.99
CA SER A 24 11.63 -0.57 2.05
C SER A 24 11.95 0.88 2.34
N ALA A 25 12.01 1.70 1.30
CA ALA A 25 12.30 3.12 1.41
C ALA A 25 11.21 3.95 0.73
N TYR A 26 11.55 4.74 -0.29
CA TYR A 26 10.59 5.66 -0.90
C TYR A 26 9.43 4.92 -1.58
N SER A 27 8.27 5.56 -1.58
CA SER A 27 7.07 5.05 -2.24
C SER A 27 6.15 6.16 -2.75
N CYS A 28 5.35 5.83 -3.75
CA CYS A 28 4.31 6.68 -4.32
C CYS A 28 3.04 5.85 -4.56
N LEU A 29 1.90 6.38 -4.13
CA LEU A 29 0.57 5.81 -4.39
C LEU A 29 -0.14 6.61 -5.49
N ALA A 30 -0.92 5.91 -6.31
CA ALA A 30 -1.79 6.51 -7.32
C ALA A 30 -3.10 5.74 -7.43
N ALA A 31 -4.20 6.46 -7.67
CA ALA A 31 -5.44 5.84 -8.13
C ALA A 31 -5.33 5.52 -9.62
N LEU A 32 -5.60 4.27 -9.99
CA LEU A 32 -5.55 3.82 -11.39
C LEU A 32 -6.92 3.99 -12.07
N PRO A 33 -6.99 4.11 -13.41
CA PRO A 33 -8.25 4.34 -14.13
C PRO A 33 -9.32 3.25 -13.94
N ASN A 34 -8.91 2.03 -13.56
CA ASN A 34 -9.78 0.89 -13.29
C ASN A 34 -10.28 0.83 -11.82
N GLY A 35 -9.96 1.83 -11.00
CA GLY A 35 -10.33 1.86 -9.57
C GLY A 35 -9.38 1.09 -8.65
N GLU A 36 -8.31 0.47 -9.18
CA GLU A 36 -7.27 -0.14 -8.36
C GLU A 36 -6.32 0.91 -7.76
N ILE A 37 -5.61 0.53 -6.71
CA ILE A 37 -4.54 1.31 -6.11
C ILE A 37 -3.21 0.83 -6.71
N GLY A 38 -2.45 1.76 -7.29
CA GLY A 38 -1.07 1.54 -7.73
C GLY A 38 -0.09 2.00 -6.67
N LEU A 39 0.92 1.17 -6.37
CA LEU A 39 2.01 1.46 -5.44
C LEU A 39 3.36 1.23 -6.12
N LEU A 40 4.10 2.30 -6.36
CA LEU A 40 5.50 2.24 -6.77
C LEU A 40 6.36 2.39 -5.51
N TYR A 41 7.30 1.49 -5.25
CA TYR A 41 8.11 1.53 -4.03
C TYR A 41 9.48 0.89 -4.16
N GLU A 42 10.43 1.39 -3.39
CA GLU A 42 11.75 0.80 -3.21
C GLU A 42 11.66 -0.36 -2.20
N LYS A 43 12.25 -1.49 -2.56
CA LYS A 43 12.39 -2.65 -1.69
C LYS A 43 13.72 -3.36 -1.87
N GLY A 44 14.11 -4.11 -0.84
CA GLY A 44 15.16 -5.11 -0.95
C GLY A 44 14.93 -6.30 -0.04
N GLU A 45 15.84 -7.25 -0.14
CA GLU A 45 15.93 -8.43 0.73
C GLU A 45 16.92 -8.18 1.87
N GLY A 46 18.04 -7.48 1.61
CA GLY A 46 19.05 -7.14 2.61
C GLY A 46 19.28 -5.64 2.83
N LYS A 47 19.08 -4.80 1.81
CA LYS A 47 19.30 -3.34 1.82
C LYS A 47 18.08 -2.56 1.31
N LEU A 48 18.03 -1.26 1.60
CA LEU A 48 16.87 -0.40 1.33
C LEU A 48 16.59 -0.13 -0.17
N TYR A 49 17.62 -0.13 -1.03
CA TYR A 49 17.56 0.41 -2.41
C TYR A 49 17.93 -0.62 -3.48
N GLU A 50 17.48 -1.85 -3.33
CA GLU A 50 17.85 -2.92 -4.27
C GLU A 50 16.97 -2.94 -5.51
N ARG A 51 15.69 -2.60 -5.37
CA ARG A 51 14.72 -2.72 -6.45
C ARG A 51 13.59 -1.69 -6.34
N LEU A 52 13.26 -1.06 -7.45
CA LEU A 52 11.99 -0.36 -7.61
C LEU A 52 10.93 -1.36 -8.08
N SER A 53 9.83 -1.49 -7.34
CA SER A 53 8.76 -2.45 -7.59
C SER A 53 7.42 -1.76 -7.70
N PHE A 54 6.55 -2.30 -8.55
CA PHE A 54 5.17 -1.85 -8.70
C PHE A 54 4.21 -2.94 -8.20
N ALA A 55 3.37 -2.59 -7.23
CA ALA A 55 2.26 -3.41 -6.78
C ALA A 55 0.94 -2.76 -7.19
N ARG A 56 -0.06 -3.57 -7.53
CA ARG A 56 -1.43 -3.13 -7.77
C ARG A 56 -2.39 -4.02 -6.99
N PHE A 57 -3.40 -3.42 -6.38
CA PHE A 57 -4.41 -4.15 -5.64
C PHE A 57 -5.71 -3.34 -5.61
N PRO A 58 -6.88 -4.01 -5.62
CA PRO A 58 -8.16 -3.36 -5.44
C PRO A 58 -8.39 -2.94 -3.97
N LEU A 59 -9.32 -2.02 -3.74
CA LEU A 59 -9.60 -1.48 -2.40
C LEU A 59 -10.20 -2.54 -1.45
N ASP A 60 -11.02 -3.44 -1.97
CA ASP A 60 -11.62 -4.56 -1.22
C ASP A 60 -10.56 -5.51 -0.64
N TRP A 61 -9.47 -5.77 -1.36
CA TRP A 61 -8.33 -6.52 -0.85
C TRP A 61 -7.66 -5.82 0.34
N LEU A 62 -7.55 -4.48 0.26
CA LEU A 62 -6.97 -3.68 1.33
C LEU A 62 -7.82 -3.75 2.61
N THR A 63 -9.14 -3.77 2.47
CA THR A 63 -10.08 -3.79 3.59
C THR A 63 -10.51 -5.21 4.03
N ALA A 64 -10.10 -6.26 3.30
CA ALA A 64 -10.64 -7.62 3.43
C ALA A 64 -12.19 -7.67 3.30
N GLY A 65 -12.72 -6.88 2.37
CA GLY A 65 -14.15 -6.84 2.06
C GLY A 65 -15.01 -6.10 3.08
N ALA A 66 -14.41 -5.43 4.06
CA ALA A 66 -15.13 -4.48 4.92
C ALA A 66 -15.18 -3.12 4.23
N ASP A 67 -16.36 -2.54 4.07
CA ASP A 67 -16.47 -1.17 3.58
C ASP A 67 -16.16 -0.16 4.70
N CYS A 68 -15.69 1.02 4.30
CA CYS A 68 -15.72 2.20 5.17
C CYS A 68 -17.19 2.59 5.38
N GLU A 69 -17.82 2.15 6.48
CA GLU A 69 -19.07 2.76 6.94
C GLU A 69 -18.85 4.16 7.52
#